data_AF-A0A8J9SXN9-F1
#
_entry.id   AF-A0A8J9SXN9-F1
#
_cell.length_a   1.000
_cell.length_b   1.000
_cell.length_c   1.000
_cell.angle_alpha   90.00
_cell.angle_beta   90.00
_cell.angle_gamma   90.00
#
_symmetry.space_group_name_H-M   'P 1'
#
loop_
_entity.id
_entity.type
_entity.pdbx_description
1 polymer ?
#
loop_
_entity_poly.entity_id
_entity_poly.type
_entity_poly.pdbx_seq_one_letter_code
_entity_poly.pdbx_strand_id
1 'polypeptide(L)' 'AGVPNFFESSGRFVYKRIAVLDAPTSVSDLAERSDEIVGFIAKGLHHGSVLVHCQRGVSRSTTAVLLYLM' A
#
# COMPACT_ATOMS: atom_id res chain seq x y z
N ALA A 1 15.30 5.48 2.84
CA ALA A 1 15.08 4.39 3.82
C ALA A 1 13.59 4.27 4.10
N GLY A 2 13.00 3.07 3.98
CA GLY A 2 11.59 2.82 4.30
C GLY A 2 11.44 2.29 5.72
N VAL A 3 10.25 2.45 6.33
CA VAL A 3 9.97 1.82 7.63
C VAL A 3 9.95 0.29 7.45
N PRO A 4 10.76 -0.46 8.20
CA PRO A 4 10.77 -1.92 8.13
C PRO A 4 9.46 -2.49 8.68
N ASN A 5 9.07 -3.64 8.14
CA ASN A 5 7.89 -4.35 8.62
C ASN A 5 8.27 -5.22 9.82
N PHE A 6 7.76 -4.88 11.00
CA PHE A 6 8.03 -5.61 12.24
C PHE A 6 7.07 -6.80 12.47
N PHE A 7 6.09 -7.02 11.60
CA PHE A 7 5.02 -8.00 11.82
C PHE A 7 5.09 -9.25 10.93
N GLU A 8 6.09 -9.37 10.04
CA GLU A 8 6.25 -10.49 9.10
C GLU A 8 6.28 -11.84 9.80
N SER A 9 6.94 -11.92 10.94
CA SER A 9 7.13 -13.15 11.71
C SER A 9 5.92 -13.56 12.54
N SER A 10 4.98 -12.66 12.79
CA SER A 10 3.85 -12.93 13.69
C SER A 10 2.75 -13.78 13.05
N GLY A 11 2.65 -13.78 11.72
CA GLY A 11 1.56 -14.42 10.96
C GLY A 11 0.16 -13.86 11.23
N ARG A 12 0.02 -12.88 12.13
CA ARG A 12 -1.27 -12.30 12.56
C ARG A 12 -1.88 -11.37 11.52
N PHE A 13 -1.06 -10.83 10.63
CA PHE A 13 -1.48 -9.90 9.60
C PHE A 13 -0.92 -10.37 8.26
N VAL A 14 -1.76 -10.34 7.23
CA VAL A 14 -1.27 -10.41 5.86
C VAL A 14 -0.69 -9.05 5.53
N TYR A 15 0.62 -8.99 5.32
CA TYR A 15 1.32 -7.74 5.03
C TYR A 15 1.81 -7.70 3.60
N LYS A 16 1.74 -6.51 2.99
CA LYS A 16 2.29 -6.27 1.67
C LYS A 16 3.06 -4.97 1.64
N ARG A 17 4.33 -5.04 1.22
CA ARG A 17 5.22 -3.88 1.10
C ARG A 17 5.32 -3.43 -0.35
N ILE A 18 4.96 -2.18 -0.62
CA ILE A 18 5.25 -1.52 -1.90
C ILE A 18 6.21 -0.37 -1.62
N ALA A 19 7.47 -0.55 -2.00
CA ALA A 19 8.54 0.36 -1.67
C ALA A 19 8.63 1.50 -2.71
N VAL A 20 7.86 2.57 -2.49
CA VAL A 20 7.87 3.77 -3.35
C VAL A 20 8.36 4.99 -2.59
N LEU A 21 9.22 5.78 -3.24
CA LEU A 21 9.70 7.04 -2.72
C LEU A 21 8.60 8.12 -2.82
N ASP A 22 8.60 9.06 -1.88
CA ASP A 22 7.70 10.22 -1.95
C ASP A 22 8.37 11.33 -2.74
N ALA A 23 8.47 11.16 -4.07
CA ALA A 23 9.11 12.13 -4.94
C ALA A 23 8.25 12.38 -6.20
N PRO A 24 8.29 13.60 -6.77
CA PRO A 24 7.56 13.90 -8.01
C PRO A 24 7.98 13.01 -9.20
N THR A 25 9.21 12.50 -9.18
CA THR A 25 9.75 11.62 -10.23
C THR A 25 9.27 10.17 -10.11
N SER A 26 8.68 9.78 -8.98
CA SER A 26 8.25 8.40 -8.70
C SER A 26 6.72 8.22 -8.74
N VAL A 27 6.01 9.12 -9.45
CA VAL A 27 4.55 9.04 -9.64
C VAL A 27 4.18 7.80 -10.46
N SER A 28 4.98 7.47 -11.47
CA SER A 28 4.80 6.29 -12.32
C SER A 28 4.88 4.99 -11.53
N ASP A 29 5.78 4.92 -10.53
CA ASP A 29 6.06 3.71 -9.76
C ASP A 29 4.83 3.17 -9.01
N LEU A 30 3.90 4.04 -8.59
CA LEU A 30 2.68 3.61 -7.90
C LEU A 30 1.57 3.23 -8.88
N ALA A 31 1.49 3.93 -10.02
CA ALA A 31 0.53 3.64 -11.08
C ALA A 31 0.84 2.31 -11.79
N GLU A 32 2.12 2.01 -12.02
CA GLU A 32 2.57 0.72 -12.58
C GLU A 32 2.24 -0.48 -11.68
N ARG A 33 1.97 -0.23 -10.40
CA ARG A 33 1.64 -1.23 -9.38
C ARG A 33 0.16 -1.18 -8.99
N SER A 34 -0.68 -0.49 -9.77
CA SER A 34 -2.11 -0.31 -9.49
C SER A 34 -2.82 -1.64 -9.27
N ASP A 35 -2.73 -2.59 -10.22
CA ASP A 35 -3.39 -3.89 -10.14
C ASP A 35 -3.03 -4.65 -8.85
N GLU A 36 -1.77 -4.52 -8.43
CA GLU A 36 -1.28 -5.16 -7.22
C GLU A 36 -1.85 -4.52 -5.94
N ILE A 37 -1.96 -3.19 -5.93
CA ILE A 37 -2.57 -2.41 -4.85
C ILE A 37 -4.05 -2.73 -4.75
N VAL A 38 -4.77 -2.59 -5.86
CA VAL A 38 -6.22 -2.80 -5.96
C VAL A 38 -6.56 -4.24 -5.58
N GLY A 39 -5.83 -5.22 -6.11
CA GLY A 39 -6.06 -6.63 -5.80
C GLY A 39 -5.83 -6.96 -4.33
N PHE A 40 -4.83 -6.35 -3.69
CA PHE A 40 -4.58 -6.54 -2.27
C PHE A 40 -5.69 -5.94 -1.41
N ILE A 41 -6.12 -4.71 -1.71
CA ILE A 41 -7.18 -4.02 -0.97
C ILE A 41 -8.51 -4.77 -1.15
N ALA A 42 -8.88 -5.12 -2.39
CA ALA A 42 -10.11 -5.85 -2.69
C ALA A 42 -10.17 -7.20 -1.96
N LYS A 43 -9.09 -7.98 -2.01
CA LYS A 43 -9.02 -9.28 -1.33
C LYS A 43 -9.13 -9.13 0.19
N GLY A 44 -8.43 -8.15 0.77
CA GLY A 44 -8.46 -7.92 2.20
C GLY A 44 -9.83 -7.42 2.70
N LEU A 45 -10.49 -6.54 1.94
CA LEU A 45 -11.84 -6.07 2.26
C LEU A 45 -12.90 -7.17 2.11
N HIS A 46 -12.72 -8.11 1.18
CA HIS A 46 -13.60 -9.27 1.07
C HIS A 46 -13.56 -10.17 2.33
N HIS A 47 -12.44 -10.22 3.04
CA HIS A 47 -12.26 -11.11 4.19
C HIS A 47 -12.22 -10.37 5.54
N GLY A 48 -12.27 -9.04 5.54
CA GLY A 48 -12.12 -8.23 6.74
C GLY A 48 -11.79 -6.77 6.46
N SER A 49 -10.66 -6.30 6.99
CA SER A 49 -10.26 -4.88 6.91
C SER A 49 -8.82 -4.74 6.48
N VAL A 50 -8.51 -3.64 5.79
CA VAL A 50 -7.17 -3.34 5.28
C VAL A 50 -6.70 -2.00 5.83
N LEU A 51 -5.51 -1.98 6.41
CA LEU A 51 -4.81 -0.76 6.78
C LEU A 51 -3.82 -0.39 5.68
N VAL A 52 -4.12 0.67 4.94
CA VAL A 52 -3.20 1.27 3.97
C VAL A 52 -2.51 2.47 4.62
N HIS A 53 -1.18 2.47 4.67
CA HIS A 53 -0.43 3.56 5.30
C HIS A 53 0.86 3.91 4.53
N CYS A 54 1.38 5.10 4.81
CA CYS A 54 2.72 5.52 4.41
C CYS A 54 3.38 6.24 5.59
N GLN A 55 4.51 6.91 5.38
CA GLN A 55 5.23 7.59 6.48
C GLN A 55 4.39 8.68 7.17
N ARG A 56 3.68 9.50 6.38
CA ARG A 56 2.91 10.65 6.87
C ARG A 56 1.40 10.50 6.72
N GLY A 57 0.93 9.50 5.98
CA GLY A 57 -0.50 9.31 5.70
C GLY A 57 -1.09 10.34 4.72
N VAL A 58 -0.29 11.03 3.91
CA VAL A 58 -0.74 12.18 3.09
C VAL A 58 -0.68 11.91 1.58
N SER A 59 0.44 11.39 1.09
CA SER A 59 0.72 11.25 -0.35
C SER A 59 0.45 9.81 -0.81
N ARG A 60 1.45 8.93 -0.75
CA ARG A 60 1.41 7.54 -1.26
C ARG A 60 0.23 6.70 -0.79
N SER A 61 -0.10 6.74 0.51
CA SER A 61 -1.23 5.96 1.04
C SER A 61 -2.56 6.44 0.49
N THR A 62 -2.73 7.75 0.38
CA THR A 62 -3.94 8.36 -0.20
C THR A 62 -4.06 8.00 -1.67
N THR A 63 -2.96 8.12 -2.44
CA THR A 63 -2.94 7.71 -3.85
C THR A 63 -3.28 6.24 -4.02
N ALA A 64 -2.77 5.35 -3.17
CA ALA A 64 -3.11 3.92 -3.21
C ALA A 64 -4.61 3.65 -2.95
N VAL A 65 -5.23 4.39 -2.02
CA VAL A 65 -6.68 4.31 -1.77
C VAL A 65 -7.46 4.87 -2.97
N LEU A 66 -7.01 5.97 -3.56
CA LEU A 66 -7.65 6.54 -4.75
C LEU A 66 -7.58 5.57 -5.95
N LEU A 67 -6.45 4.90 -6.16
CA LEU A 67 -6.31 3.86 -7.19
C LEU A 67 -7.29 2.69 -7.00
N TYR A 68 -7.71 2.41 -5.77
CA TYR A 68 -8.72 1.38 -5.47
C TYR A 68 -10.15 1.87 -5.70
N LEU A 69 -10.41 3.17 -5.57
CA LEU A 69 -11.75 3.74 -5.73
C LEU A 69 -12.10 4.09 -7.18
N MET A 70 -11.10 4.23 -8.05
CA MET A 70 -11.24 4.49 -9.49
C MET A 70 -11.33 3.19 -10.29
#